data_AF-J2SRX4-F1
#
_entry.id   AF-J2SRX4-F1
#
_cell.length_a   1.000
_cell.length_b   1.000
_cell.length_c   1.000
_cell.angle_alpha   90.00
_cell.angle_beta   90.00
_cell.angle_gamma   90.00
#
_symmetry.space_group_name_H-M   'P 1'
#
loop_
_entity.id
_entity.type
_entity.pdbx_description
1 polymer ?
#
loop_
_entity_poly.entity_id
_entity_poly.type
_entity_poly.pdbx_seq_one_letter_code
_entity_poly.pdbx_strand_id
1 'polypeptide(L)' 'RHGGVYETRGDSVSIDIVGTTASARVDTDNLSGFRFTDFFHLLKVEGEWTIVSKIYYSHRNT' A
#
# COMPACT_ATOMS: atom_id res chain seq x y z
N ARG A 1 23.84 15.15 12.64
CA ARG A 1 22.48 15.66 12.90
C ARG A 1 21.77 15.81 11.56
N HIS A 2 20.80 14.93 11.28
CA HIS A 2 19.54 15.19 10.56
C HIS A 2 18.97 13.83 10.14
N GLY A 3 18.33 13.15 11.10
CA GLY A 3 17.32 12.16 10.77
C GLY A 3 16.12 12.94 10.24
N GLY A 4 15.97 12.96 8.92
CA GLY A 4 14.78 13.51 8.28
C GLY A 4 13.61 12.57 8.59
N VAL A 5 12.58 13.10 9.23
CA VAL A 5 11.28 12.45 9.30
C VAL A 5 10.80 12.31 7.85
N TYR A 6 10.72 11.08 7.34
CA TYR A 6 10.01 10.81 6.09
C TYR A 6 8.52 10.95 6.40
N GLU A 7 8.03 12.19 6.35
CA GLU A 7 6.61 12.46 6.43
C GLU A 7 6.01 12.05 5.07
N THR A 8 5.29 10.92 5.07
CA THR A 8 4.55 10.43 3.91
C THR A 8 3.45 11.44 3.62
N ARG A 9 3.66 12.28 2.61
CA ARG A 9 2.73 13.34 2.22
C ARG A 9 1.71 12.77 1.23
N GLY A 10 0.72 12.06 1.75
CA GLY A 10 -0.44 11.60 0.98
C GLY A 10 -0.48 10.09 0.81
N ASP A 11 -0.76 9.37 1.90
CA ASP A 11 -1.14 7.97 1.78
C ASP A 11 -2.63 7.90 1.46
N SER A 12 -2.98 7.47 0.26
CA SER A 12 -4.37 7.19 -0.10
C SER A 12 -4.60 5.70 -0.16
N VAL A 13 -5.64 5.24 0.53
CA VAL A 13 -6.01 3.83 0.59
C VAL A 13 -7.45 3.67 0.14
N SER A 14 -7.68 2.77 -0.81
CA SER A 14 -9.01 2.27 -1.14
C SER A 14 -9.04 0.77 -0.96
N ILE A 15 -10.04 0.26 -0.26
CA ILE A 15 -10.23 -1.18 -0.04
C ILE A 15 -11.62 -1.58 -0.48
N ASP A 16 -11.71 -2.67 -1.24
CA ASP A 16 -12.95 -3.37 -1.56
C ASP A 16 -12.94 -4.72 -0.84
N ILE A 17 -14.03 -5.05 -0.16
CA ILE A 17 -14.16 -6.25 0.69
C ILE A 17 -15.45 -6.97 0.30
N VAL A 18 -15.33 -8.25 -0.07
CA VAL A 18 -16.47 -9.13 -0.35
C VAL A 18 -16.31 -10.44 0.42
N GLY A 19 -17.09 -10.60 1.48
CA GLY A 19 -17.00 -11.78 2.35
C GLY A 19 -15.61 -11.92 3.00
N THR A 20 -14.89 -12.99 2.67
CA THR A 20 -13.54 -13.29 3.18
C THR A 20 -12.42 -12.88 2.22
N THR A 21 -12.72 -12.10 1.18
CA THR A 21 -11.73 -11.61 0.22
C THR A 21 -11.68 -10.09 0.25
N ALA A 22 -10.50 -9.52 -0.03
CA ALA A 22 -10.34 -8.09 -0.18
C ALA A 22 -9.28 -7.73 -1.23
N SER A 23 -9.45 -6.57 -1.85
CA SER A 23 -8.43 -5.93 -2.68
C SER A 23 -8.19 -4.52 -2.18
N ALA A 24 -6.94 -4.16 -1.90
CA ALA A 24 -6.57 -2.83 -1.44
C ALA A 24 -5.59 -2.18 -2.40
N ARG A 25 -5.84 -0.92 -2.77
CA ARG A 25 -4.87 -0.04 -3.41
C ARG A 25 -4.29 0.89 -2.35
N VAL A 26 -2.98 1.03 -2.33
CA VAL A 26 -2.25 1.97 -1.48
C VAL A 26 -1.35 2.81 -2.37
N ASP A 27 -1.59 4.12 -2.40
CA ASP A 27 -0.68 5.08 -3.01
C ASP A 27 0.21 5.64 -1.90
N THR A 28 1.52 5.50 -2.08
CA THR A 28 2.54 5.95 -1.13
C THR A 28 3.41 7.01 -1.78
N ASP A 29 3.39 8.22 -1.23
CA ASP A 29 4.19 9.36 -1.68
C ASP A 29 5.40 9.60 -0.76
N ASN A 30 6.52 10.02 -1.36
CA ASN A 30 7.73 10.42 -0.62
C ASN A 30 8.35 9.33 0.27
N LEU A 31 8.17 8.05 -0.07
CA LEU A 31 8.88 6.95 0.57
C LEU A 31 10.33 6.94 0.08
N SER A 32 11.23 7.55 0.84
CA SER A 32 12.64 7.73 0.45
C SER A 32 12.82 8.45 -0.90
N GLY A 33 11.91 9.37 -1.23
CA GLY A 33 11.89 10.08 -2.52
C GLY A 33 11.28 9.29 -3.67
N PHE A 34 10.72 8.10 -3.41
CA PHE A 34 9.97 7.31 -4.39
C PHE A 34 8.47 7.45 -4.17
N ARG A 35 7.72 7.29 -5.27
CA ARG A 35 6.27 7.15 -5.24
C ARG A 35 5.88 5.78 -5.77
N PHE A 36 4.98 5.10 -5.05
CA PHE A 36 4.49 3.78 -5.41
C PHE A 36 2.96 3.74 -5.43
N THR A 37 2.43 2.91 -6.30
CA THR A 37 1.05 2.40 -6.20
C THR A 37 1.15 0.90 -5.96
N ASP A 38 0.77 0.45 -4.77
CA ASP A 38 0.66 -0.95 -4.40
C ASP A 38 -0.78 -1.45 -4.58
N PHE A 39 -0.93 -2.69 -5.06
CA PHE A 39 -2.19 -3.44 -4.99
C PHE A 39 -1.97 -4.72 -4.18
N PHE A 40 -2.75 -4.87 -3.11
CA PHE A 40 -2.77 -6.03 -2.25
C PHE A 40 -4.03 -6.86 -2.50
N HIS A 41 -3.89 -8.17 -2.56
CA HIS A 41 -5.01 -9.10 -2.44
C HIS A 41 -4.92 -9.83 -1.12
N LEU A 42 -6.04 -9.91 -0.41
CA LEU A 42 -6.12 -10.46 0.93
C LEU A 42 -7.20 -11.54 1.02
N LEU A 43 -6.92 -12.55 1.84
CA LEU A 43 -7.89 -13.55 2.27
C LEU A 43 -8.01 -13.53 3.78
N LYS A 44 -9.22 -13.64 4.30
CA LYS A 44 -9.48 -13.83 5.73
C LYS A 44 -9.41 -15.31 6.06
N VAL A 45 -8.33 -15.73 6.71
CA VAL A 45 -8.05 -17.12 7.10
C VAL A 45 -8.09 -17.20 8.61
N GLU A 46 -8.91 -18.10 9.16
CA GLU A 46 -9.06 -18.27 10.63
C GLU A 46 -9.42 -16.99 11.39
N GLY A 47 -10.15 -16.08 10.74
CA GLY A 47 -10.55 -14.80 11.33
C GLY A 47 -9.55 -13.65 11.11
N GLU A 48 -8.38 -13.92 10.51
CA GLU A 48 -7.32 -12.95 10.31
C GLU A 48 -7.08 -12.64 8.83
N TRP A 49 -6.85 -11.37 8.50
CA TRP A 49 -6.55 -10.97 7.12
C TRP A 49 -5.09 -11.27 6.79
N THR A 50 -4.87 -12.09 5.76
CA THR A 50 -3.55 -12.44 5.23
C THR A 50 -3.37 -11.84 3.83
N ILE A 51 -2.25 -11.17 3.59
CA ILE A 51 -1.86 -10.73 2.25
C ILE A 51 -1.37 -11.95 1.46
N VAL A 52 -2.05 -12.29 0.37
CA VAL A 52 -1.71 -13.42 -0.50
C VAL A 52 -1.02 -12.99 -1.79
N SER A 53 -1.12 -11.71 -2.16
CA SER A 53 -0.42 -11.14 -3.30
C SER A 53 -0.15 -9.65 -3.09
N LYS A 54 0.99 -9.20 -3.60
CA LYS A 54 1.35 -7.78 -3.75
C LYS A 54 1.92 -7.57 -5.15
N ILE A 55 1.35 -6.63 -5.88
CA ILE A 55 1.95 -6.07 -7.10
C ILE A 55 2.09 -4.56 -6.92
N TYR A 56 3.04 -3.95 -7.63
CA TYR A 56 3.30 -2.52 -7.49
C TYR A 56 3.69 -1.86 -8.81
N TYR A 57 3.46 -0.55 -8.86
CA TYR A 57 4.03 0.33 -9.87
C TYR A 57 4.91 1.38 -9.19
N SER A 58 6.17 1.49 -9.64
CA SER A 58 7.10 2.54 -9.23
C SER A 58 6.96 3.72 -10.18
N HIS A 59 6.54 4.86 -9.67
CA HIS A 59 6.44 6.08 -10.45
C HIS A 59 7.83 6.70 -10.60
N ARG A 60 8.19 7.13 -11.81
CA ARG A 60 9.37 7.97 -12.01
C ARG A 60 9.10 9.36 -11.43
N ASN A 61 10.08 9.91 -10.71
CA ASN A 61 10.11 11.35 -10.45
C ASN A 61 10.36 12.05 -11.79
N THR A 62 9.34 12.72 -12.31
CA THR A 62 9.48 13.74 -13.35
C THR A 62 9.75 15.09 -12.71
#